data_AF-A0AAJ1UGK8-F1
#
_entry.id   AF-A0AAJ1UGK8-F1
#
_cell.length_a   1.000
_cell.length_b   1.000
_cell.length_c   1.000
_cell.angle_alpha   90.00
_cell.angle_beta   90.00
_cell.angle_gamma   90.00
#
_symmetry.space_group_name_H-M   'P 1'
#
loop_
_entity.id
_entity.type
_entity.pdbx_description
1 polymer ?
#
loop_
_entity_poly.entity_id
_entity_poly.type
_entity_poly.pdbx_seq_one_letter_code
_entity_poly.pdbx_strand_id
1 'polypeptide(L)' 'KENYNMRNEKFFKEMYMPFDSLLFIADAGNGDLFGYRVLNGLINNNDIYIWNHENDSRTWVAPTLQIFIEWWYKGKISI' A
#
# COMPACT_ATOMS: atom_id res chain seq x y z
N LYS A 1 -10.87 -7.89 -4.98
CA LYS A 1 -11.63 -8.24 -3.76
C LYS A 1 -11.01 -7.62 -2.52
N GLU A 2 -9.72 -7.85 -2.24
CA GLU A 2 -9.01 -7.26 -1.09
C GLU A 2 -9.17 -5.74 -0.97
N ASN A 3 -8.82 -4.98 -2.01
CA ASN A 3 -9.02 -3.53 -2.05
C ASN A 3 -10.45 -3.08 -1.65
N TYR A 4 -11.47 -3.78 -2.16
CA TYR A 4 -12.85 -3.48 -1.80
C TYR A 4 -13.11 -3.76 -0.33
N ASN A 5 -12.67 -4.91 0.17
CA ASN A 5 -12.87 -5.30 1.57
C ASN A 5 -12.17 -4.34 2.52
N MET A 6 -10.90 -4.00 2.27
CA MET A 6 -10.11 -3.04 3.07
C MET A 6 -10.83 -1.70 3.22
N ARG A 7 -11.51 -1.23 2.17
CA ARG A 7 -12.23 0.06 2.18
C ARG A 7 -13.64 -0.02 2.75
N ASN A 8 -14.28 -1.18 2.79
CA ASN A 8 -15.71 -1.28 3.06
C ASN A 8 -16.07 -2.08 4.31
N GLU A 9 -15.27 -3.08 4.68
CA GLU A 9 -15.55 -3.90 5.85
C GLU A 9 -15.43 -3.09 7.13
N LYS A 10 -16.40 -3.29 8.02
CA LYS A 10 -16.50 -2.55 9.29
C LYS A 10 -15.24 -2.68 10.13
N PHE A 11 -14.67 -3.89 10.20
CA PHE A 11 -13.45 -4.18 10.95
C PHE A 11 -12.30 -3.23 10.58
N PHE A 12 -11.99 -3.07 9.29
CA PHE A 12 -10.87 -2.22 8.87
C PHE A 12 -11.12 -0.74 9.15
N LYS A 13 -12.37 -0.28 9.02
CA LYS A 13 -12.75 1.12 9.31
C LYS A 13 -12.65 1.47 10.80
N GLU A 14 -12.82 0.49 11.68
CA GLU A 14 -12.73 0.70 13.13
C GLU A 14 -11.29 0.64 13.65
N MET A 15 -10.40 -0.05 12.95
CA MET A 15 -9.03 -0.30 13.40
C MET A 15 -7.99 0.64 12.77
N TYR A 16 -8.25 1.13 11.56
CA TYR A 16 -7.25 1.84 10.74
C TYR A 16 -7.81 3.13 10.14
N MET A 17 -6.92 4.02 9.72
CA MET A 17 -7.32 5.15 8.88
C MET A 17 -7.90 4.64 7.54
N PRO A 18 -8.79 5.42 6.90
CA PRO A 18 -9.37 5.04 5.62
C PRO A 18 -8.34 4.74 4.54
N PHE A 19 -8.63 3.75 3.70
CA PHE A 19 -7.76 3.31 2.61
C PHE A 19 -8.07 3.98 1.26
N ASP A 20 -8.88 5.04 1.24
CA ASP A 20 -9.19 5.79 0.03
C ASP A 20 -7.95 6.39 -0.64
N SER A 21 -6.88 6.62 0.14
CA SER A 21 -5.61 7.18 -0.33
C SER A 21 -4.64 6.16 -0.92
N LEU A 22 -4.95 4.86 -0.92
CA LEU A 22 -4.07 3.79 -1.42
C LEU A 22 -4.83 2.82 -2.30
N LEU A 23 -4.23 2.37 -3.41
CA LEU A 23 -4.68 1.21 -4.18
C LEU A 23 -3.66 0.09 -4.05
N PHE A 24 -3.99 -0.97 -3.30
CA PHE A 24 -3.07 -2.08 -3.05
C PHE A 24 -2.84 -2.95 -4.29
N ILE A 25 -1.60 -3.37 -4.49
CA ILE A 25 -1.16 -4.13 -5.66
C ILE A 25 -0.26 -5.33 -5.34
N ALA A 26 0.30 -5.39 -4.12
CA ALA A 26 1.15 -6.48 -3.67
C ALA A 26 1.11 -6.62 -2.15
N ASP A 27 1.41 -7.83 -1.67
CA ASP A 27 1.47 -8.22 -0.27
C ASP A 27 2.92 -8.57 0.08
N ALA A 28 3.39 -8.13 1.23
CA ALA A 28 4.73 -8.40 1.76
C ALA A 28 4.90 -9.82 2.37
N GLY A 29 3.81 -10.54 2.60
CA GLY A 29 3.74 -11.85 3.24
C GLY A 29 3.66 -11.80 4.78
N ASN A 30 3.72 -10.61 5.37
CA ASN A 30 3.63 -10.37 6.81
C ASN A 30 2.36 -9.59 7.22
N GLY A 31 1.47 -9.29 6.28
CA GLY A 31 0.28 -8.45 6.48
C GLY A 31 0.44 -7.00 5.98
N ASP A 32 1.66 -6.55 5.72
CA ASP A 32 1.89 -5.24 5.10
C ASP A 32 1.54 -5.28 3.62
N LEU A 33 0.96 -4.18 3.12
CA LEU A 33 0.49 -4.09 1.74
C LEU A 33 1.13 -2.92 1.01
N PHE A 34 1.58 -3.17 -0.22
CA PHE A 34 2.10 -2.14 -1.11
C PHE A 34 0.98 -1.61 -2.01
N GLY A 35 0.97 -0.30 -2.24
CA GLY A 35 -0.05 0.32 -3.08
C GLY A 35 0.37 1.65 -3.71
N TYR A 36 -0.33 2.00 -4.79
CA TYR A 36 -0.25 3.32 -5.38
C TYR A 36 -0.94 4.34 -4.51
N ARG A 37 -0.41 5.57 -4.49
CA ARG A 37 -1.11 6.70 -3.91
C ARG A 37 -2.31 7.09 -4.77
N VAL A 38 -3.47 7.22 -4.15
CA VAL A 38 -4.70 7.75 -4.74
C VAL A 38 -4.96 9.13 -4.15
N LEU A 39 -5.14 10.14 -5.00
CA LEU A 39 -5.53 11.48 -4.60
C LEU A 39 -6.76 11.90 -5.38
N ASN A 40 -7.84 12.27 -4.67
CA ASN A 40 -9.13 12.62 -5.26
C ASN A 40 -9.68 11.55 -6.22
N GLY A 41 -9.49 10.27 -5.87
CA GLY A 41 -9.93 9.12 -6.68
C GLY A 41 -9.08 8.83 -7.91
N LEU A 42 -7.96 9.53 -8.10
CA LEU A 42 -7.07 9.39 -9.24
C LEU A 42 -5.68 8.91 -8.82
N ILE A 43 -5.07 8.06 -9.65
CA ILE A 43 -3.64 7.73 -9.57
C ILE A 43 -2.93 8.64 -10.55
N ASN A 44 -2.35 9.72 -10.05
CA ASN A 44 -1.63 10.73 -10.85
C ASN A 44 -0.11 10.66 -10.68
N ASN A 45 0.37 9.70 -9.89
CA ASN A 45 1.77 9.43 -9.60
C ASN A 45 1.93 7.90 -9.49
N ASN A 46 3.06 7.40 -9.96
CA ASN A 46 3.41 5.98 -9.96
C ASN A 46 4.21 5.55 -8.73
N ASP A 47 4.39 6.45 -7.75
CA ASP A 47 4.98 6.14 -6.45
C ASP A 47 4.27 4.97 -5.78
N ILE A 48 5.08 4.07 -5.23
CA ILE A 48 4.66 2.92 -4.43
C ILE A 48 4.86 3.27 -2.95
N TYR A 49 3.82 3.06 -2.17
CA TYR A 49 3.82 3.18 -0.72
C TYR A 49 3.60 1.81 -0.09
N ILE A 50 4.05 1.63 1.15
CA ILE A 50 3.68 0.49 2.00
C ILE A 50 2.77 0.98 3.11
N TRP A 51 1.75 0.19 3.42
CA TRP A 51 0.97 0.29 4.63
C TRP A 51 1.45 -0.77 5.63
N ASN A 52 1.82 -0.34 6.83
CA ASN A 52 2.21 -1.23 7.91
C ASN A 52 0.98 -1.61 8.76
N HIS A 53 0.68 -2.90 8.85
CA HIS A 53 -0.54 -3.39 9.48
C HIS A 53 -0.51 -3.30 11.03
N GLU A 54 0.68 -3.18 11.63
CA GLU A 54 0.84 -3.14 13.08
C GLU A 54 0.61 -1.74 13.65
N ASN A 55 1.06 -0.70 12.95
CA ASN A 55 1.03 0.68 13.44
C ASN A 55 0.26 1.66 12.53
N ASP A 56 -0.35 1.17 11.45
CA ASP A 56 -1.13 1.94 10.47
C ASP A 56 -0.33 3.02 9.71
N SER A 57 1.00 3.01 9.78
CA SER A 57 1.82 3.97 9.03
C SER A 57 1.77 3.68 7.53
N ARG A 58 1.95 4.74 6.74
CA ARG A 58 1.95 4.70 5.27
C ARG A 58 3.20 5.42 4.77
N THR A 59 4.19 4.69 4.29
CA THR A 59 5.53 5.21 3.96
C THR A 59 5.84 5.02 2.48
N TRP A 60 6.53 5.99 1.89
CA TRP A 60 6.97 5.90 0.50
C TRP A 60 8.07 4.84 0.38
N VAL A 61 8.01 4.02 -0.66
CA VAL A 61 8.93 2.89 -0.87
C VAL A 61 9.72 3.05 -2.16
N ALA A 62 9.07 3.42 -3.26
CA ALA A 62 9.72 3.50 -4.56
C ALA A 62 9.01 4.47 -5.50
N PRO A 63 9.72 5.08 -6.47
CA PRO A 63 9.14 6.10 -7.35
C PRO A 63 8.30 5.53 -8.51
N THR A 64 8.45 4.23 -8.82
CA THR A 64 7.68 3.54 -9.87
C THR A 64 7.53 2.06 -9.54
N LEU A 65 6.57 1.38 -10.17
CA LEU A 65 6.44 -0.07 -10.09
C LEU A 65 7.70 -0.82 -10.59
N GLN A 66 8.33 -0.35 -11.67
CA GLN A 66 9.55 -0.98 -12.19
C GLN A 66 10.68 -0.93 -11.16
N ILE A 67 10.89 0.24 -10.54
CA ILE A 67 11.92 0.40 -9.51
C ILE A 67 11.57 -0.39 -8.26
N PHE A 68 10.30 -0.44 -7.86
CA PHE A 68 9.82 -1.30 -6.78
C PHE A 68 10.20 -2.76 -7.01
N ILE A 69 9.87 -3.33 -8.18
CA ILE A 69 10.20 -4.73 -8.51
C ILE A 69 11.72 -4.96 -8.47
N GLU A 70 12.50 -4.05 -9.03
CA GLU A 70 13.96 -4.14 -9.01
C GLU A 70 14.52 -4.11 -7.58
N TRP A 71 14.04 -3.19 -6.75
CA TRP A 71 14.50 -3.04 -5.37
C TRP A 71 14.07 -4.22 -4.50
N TRP A 72 12.85 -4.71 -4.67
CA TRP A 72 12.37 -5.92 -4.01
C TRP A 72 13.25 -7.12 -4.34
N TYR A 73 13.46 -7.40 -5.63
CA TYR A 73 14.27 -8.52 -6.08
C TYR A 73 15.72 -8.45 -5.58
N LYS A 74 16.28 -7.24 -5.44
CA LYS A 74 17.63 -7.00 -4.93
C LYS A 74 17.71 -6.94 -3.40
N GLY A 75 16.60 -7.11 -2.67
CA GLY A 75 16.56 -7.03 -1.21
C GLY A 75 16.84 -5.63 -0.64
N LYS A 76 16.54 -4.58 -1.41
CA LYS A 76 16.73 -3.17 -1.00
C LYS A 76 15.56 -2.59 -0.21
N ILE A 77 14.41 -3.27 -0.24
CA ILE A 77 13.23 -2.90 0.55
C ILE A 77 13.26 -3.73 1.82
N SER A 78 13.18 -3.07 2.97
CA SER A 78 13.04 -3.71 4.28
C SER A 78 11.63 -3.49 4.81
N ILE A 79 11.09 -4.52 5.46
CA ILE A 79 9.70 -4.61 5.93
C ILE A 79 9.72 -5.07 7.38
#